data_AF-A0A3D4EGE8-F1
#
_entry.id   AF-A0A3D4EGE8-F1
#
_cell.length_a   1.000
_cell.length_b   1.000
_cell.length_c   1.000
_cell.angle_alpha   90.00
_cell.angle_beta   90.00
_cell.angle_gamma   90.00
#
_symmetry.space_group_name_H-M   'P 1'
#
loop_
_entity.id
_entity.type
_entity.pdbx_description
1 polymer ?
#
loop_
_entity_poly.entity_id
_entity_poly.type
_entity_poly.pdbx_seq_one_letter_code
_entity_poly.pdbx_strand_id
1 'polypeptide(L)'
;MSDFHGIIFAYGSVNELGELVKTRTAASLPFCGRYRLIDFALSSMMNAGIHDVGVIMQRDYQSLLDHIGSGKDWDMGRRIGGLRML
;
A
#
# COMPACT_ATOMS: atom_id res chain seq x y z
N MET A 1 -8.93 -11.99 17.99
CA MET A 1 -8.10 -11.94 16.77
C MET A 1 -9.07 -11.84 15.61
N SER A 2 -9.03 -10.73 14.87
CA SER A 2 -9.89 -10.50 13.71
C SER A 2 -9.40 -11.39 12.57
N ASP A 3 -10.22 -12.34 12.13
CA ASP A 3 -9.88 -13.35 11.12
C ASP A 3 -10.13 -12.81 9.70
N PHE A 4 -9.64 -11.59 9.44
CA PHE A 4 -9.85 -10.87 8.20
C PHE A 4 -8.54 -10.73 7.44
N HIS A 5 -8.58 -11.05 6.15
CA HIS A 5 -7.51 -10.77 5.20
C HIS A 5 -7.91 -9.58 4.33
N GLY A 6 -7.22 -8.45 4.52
CA GLY A 6 -7.44 -7.25 3.73
C GLY A 6 -6.74 -7.34 2.37
N ILE A 7 -7.39 -6.89 1.31
CA ILE A 7 -6.77 -6.79 -0.02
C ILE A 7 -6.82 -5.34 -0.48
N ILE A 8 -5.67 -4.80 -0.86
CA ILE A 8 -5.51 -3.47 -1.45
C ILE A 8 -5.07 -3.64 -2.90
N PHE A 9 -5.89 -3.14 -3.82
CA PHE A 9 -5.53 -3.04 -5.24
C PHE A 9 -4.73 -1.75 -5.45
N ALA A 10 -3.40 -1.87 -5.51
CA ALA A 10 -2.51 -0.73 -5.73
C ALA A 10 -2.11 -0.54 -7.21
N TYR A 11 -2.90 -1.13 -8.11
CA TYR A 11 -2.82 -0.97 -9.54
C TYR A 11 -4.08 -0.27 -10.07
N GLY A 12 -3.94 0.42 -11.18
CA GLY A 12 -5.01 1.18 -11.80
C GLY A 12 -4.43 2.40 -12.49
N SER A 13 -4.72 2.56 -13.79
CA SER A 13 -4.35 3.76 -14.52
C SER A 13 -5.33 4.87 -14.18
N VAL A 14 -4.82 6.00 -13.70
CA VAL A 14 -5.60 7.23 -13.52
C VAL A 14 -5.06 8.23 -14.55
N ASN A 15 -5.67 8.21 -15.73
CA ASN A 15 -5.15 8.94 -16.90
C ASN A 15 -5.12 10.46 -16.65
N GLU A 16 -6.03 10.96 -15.83
CA GLU A 16 -6.16 12.36 -15.43
C GLU A 16 -4.94 12.88 -14.65
N LEU A 17 -4.17 11.98 -14.01
CA LEU A 17 -2.96 12.34 -13.27
C LEU A 17 -1.74 12.49 -14.20
N GLY A 18 -1.86 12.08 -15.47
CA GLY A 18 -0.86 12.30 -16.51
C GLY A 18 0.57 11.92 -16.09
N GLU A 19 1.48 12.88 -16.18
CA GLU A 19 2.91 12.68 -15.89
C GLU A 19 3.20 12.24 -14.44
N LEU A 20 2.29 12.50 -13.49
CA LEU A 20 2.49 12.09 -12.09
C LEU A 20 2.52 10.57 -11.91
N VAL A 21 1.81 9.83 -12.76
CA VAL A 21 1.70 8.36 -12.70
C VAL A 21 2.46 7.66 -13.84
N LYS A 22 3.32 8.38 -14.55
CA LYS A 22 4.07 7.85 -15.70
C LYS A 22 5.10 6.79 -15.33
N THR A 23 5.73 6.93 -14.16
CA THR A 23 6.81 6.05 -13.68
C THR A 23 6.48 5.40 -12.33
N ARG A 24 5.25 5.56 -11.86
CA ARG A 24 4.81 5.11 -10.54
C ARG A 24 3.30 4.89 -10.49
N THR A 25 2.83 3.99 -9.64
CA THR A 25 1.38 3.82 -9.41
C THR A 25 0.78 5.02 -8.67
N ALA A 26 -0.52 5.27 -8.84
CA ALA A 26 -1.23 6.32 -8.09
C ALA A 26 -1.09 6.11 -6.56
N ALA A 27 -1.11 4.87 -6.10
CA ALA A 27 -0.90 4.52 -4.69
C ALA A 27 0.43 5.04 -4.10
N SER A 28 1.44 5.21 -4.94
CA SER A 28 2.77 5.71 -4.56
C SER A 28 2.93 7.24 -4.64
N LEU A 29 1.86 7.98 -4.98
CA LEU A 29 1.94 9.43 -5.08
C LEU A 29 2.17 10.08 -3.72
N PRO A 30 3.15 11.01 -3.60
CA PRO A 30 3.34 11.79 -2.39
C PRO A 30 2.10 12.64 -2.06
N PHE A 31 1.77 12.72 -0.78
CA PHE A 31 0.65 13.47 -0.26
C PHE A 31 1.03 14.17 1.05
N CYS A 32 0.65 15.45 1.19
CA CYS A 32 0.96 16.27 2.37
C CYS A 32 2.45 16.23 2.83
N GLY A 33 3.39 16.14 1.89
CA GLY A 33 4.83 16.24 2.12
C GLY A 33 5.52 15.01 2.72
N ARG A 34 4.81 14.17 3.48
CA ARG A 34 5.38 12.99 4.16
C ARG A 34 4.76 11.66 3.73
N TYR A 35 3.49 11.67 3.36
CA TYR A 35 2.73 10.44 3.14
C TYR A 35 2.70 10.07 1.67
N ARG A 36 2.21 8.87 1.40
CA ARG A 36 1.70 8.45 0.10
C ARG A 36 0.26 8.03 0.20
N LEU A 37 -0.45 8.01 -0.94
CA LEU A 37 -1.87 7.66 -0.95
C LEU A 37 -2.16 6.29 -0.32
N ILE A 38 -1.26 5.31 -0.47
CA ILE A 38 -1.43 3.98 0.16
C ILE A 38 -1.42 4.01 1.69
N ASP A 39 -0.76 4.99 2.30
CA ASP A 39 -0.60 5.06 3.77
C ASP A 39 -1.96 5.15 4.46
N PHE A 40 -2.92 5.83 3.81
CA PHE A 40 -4.28 5.98 4.33
C PHE A 40 -5.04 4.66 4.33
N ALA A 41 -4.90 3.84 3.28
CA ALA A 41 -5.53 2.53 3.22
C ALA A 41 -4.91 1.57 4.25
N LEU A 42 -3.58 1.52 4.36
CA LEU A 42 -2.88 0.68 5.33
C LEU A 42 -3.18 1.08 6.77
N SER A 43 -3.17 2.39 7.07
CA SER A 43 -3.52 2.91 8.39
C SER A 43 -4.99 2.63 8.74
N SER A 44 -5.89 2.69 7.76
CA SER A 44 -7.30 2.36 7.97
C SER A 44 -7.49 0.89 8.31
N MET A 45 -6.81 -0.02 7.60
CA MET A 45 -6.84 -1.46 7.90
C MET A 45 -6.29 -1.73 9.32
N MET A 46 -5.16 -1.13 9.66
CA MET A 46 -4.56 -1.25 11.00
C MET A 46 -5.53 -0.75 12.09
N ASN A 47 -6.08 0.45 11.92
CA ASN A 47 -7.03 1.05 12.88
C ASN A 47 -8.31 0.22 13.03
N ALA A 48 -8.71 -0.53 12.00
CA ALA A 48 -9.83 -1.46 12.03
C ALA A 48 -9.47 -2.83 12.66
N GLY A 49 -8.23 -3.03 13.11
CA GLY A 49 -7.75 -4.30 13.66
C GLY A 49 -7.48 -5.39 12.61
N ILE A 50 -7.28 -4.99 11.35
CA ILE A 50 -6.91 -5.88 10.25
C ILE A 50 -5.39 -5.84 10.10
N HIS A 51 -4.73 -6.93 10.52
CA HIS A 51 -3.27 -7.02 10.56
C HIS A 51 -2.67 -7.91 9.47
N ASP A 52 -3.50 -8.59 8.67
CA ASP A 52 -3.08 -9.39 7.52
C ASP A 52 -3.60 -8.75 6.25
N VAL A 53 -2.70 -8.20 5.44
CA VAL A 53 -3.03 -7.36 4.29
C VAL A 53 -2.18 -7.76 3.08
N GLY A 54 -2.84 -8.11 1.98
CA GLY A 54 -2.23 -8.26 0.66
C GLY A 54 -2.34 -6.98 -0.14
N VAL A 55 -1.23 -6.53 -0.74
CA VAL A 55 -1.20 -5.41 -1.69
C VAL A 55 -0.90 -5.97 -3.06
N ILE A 56 -1.87 -5.87 -3.97
CA ILE A 56 -1.73 -6.35 -5.35
C ILE A 56 -1.14 -5.26 -6.21
N MET A 57 -0.07 -5.58 -6.93
CA MET A 57 0.64 -4.67 -7.83
C MET A 57 0.82 -5.31 -9.20
N GLN A 58 0.92 -4.51 -10.27
CA GLN A 58 1.05 -5.04 -11.63
C GLN A 58 2.21 -4.42 -12.41
N ARG A 59 2.26 -3.09 -12.48
CA ARG A 59 3.26 -2.33 -13.23
C ARG A 59 3.69 -1.09 -12.46
N ASP A 60 4.86 -0.55 -12.80
CA ASP A 60 5.37 0.72 -12.29
C ASP A 60 5.36 0.81 -10.75
N TYR A 61 5.54 -0.32 -10.06
CA TYR A 61 5.36 -0.43 -8.61
C TYR A 61 6.66 -0.33 -7.82
N GLN A 62 7.83 -0.16 -8.46
CA GLN A 62 9.11 -0.10 -7.76
C GLN A 62 9.11 0.97 -6.66
N SER A 63 8.61 2.17 -6.97
CA SER A 63 8.50 3.24 -5.99
C SER A 63 7.60 2.87 -4.82
N LEU A 64 6.51 2.13 -5.07
CA LEU A 64 5.59 1.66 -4.04
C LEU A 64 6.25 0.59 -3.14
N LEU A 65 6.95 -0.37 -3.76
CA LEU A 65 7.72 -1.41 -3.09
C LEU A 65 8.77 -0.79 -2.14
N ASP A 66 9.53 0.20 -2.62
CA ASP A 66 10.56 0.88 -1.83
C ASP A 66 9.97 1.62 -0.61
N HIS A 67 8.75 2.15 -0.75
CA HIS A 67 8.06 2.88 0.32
C HIS A 67 7.45 1.95 1.37
N ILE A 68 6.81 0.87 0.92
CA ILE A 68 6.21 -0.13 1.81
C ILE A 68 7.31 -0.87 2.59
N GLY A 69 8.39 -1.26 1.90
CA GLY A 69 9.50 -2.01 2.46
C GLY A 69 9.05 -3.24 3.25
N SER A 70 9.28 -3.20 4.57
CA SER A 70 8.96 -4.31 5.48
C SER A 70 7.59 -4.23 6.16
N GLY A 71 6.79 -3.18 5.89
CA GLY A 71 5.48 -2.97 6.52
C GLY A 71 5.51 -2.66 8.02
N LYS A 72 6.70 -2.42 8.60
CA LYS A 72 6.89 -2.14 10.03
C LYS A 72 6.16 -0.88 10.51
N ASP A 73 6.05 0.13 9.66
CA ASP A 73 5.42 1.40 10.00
C ASP A 73 3.91 1.26 10.33
N TRP A 74 3.29 0.17 9.90
CA TRP A 74 1.88 -0.17 10.20
C TRP A 74 1.74 -1.37 11.15
N ASP A 75 2.81 -1.78 11.84
CA ASP A 75 2.85 -2.99 12.68
C ASP A 75 2.52 -4.29 11.91
N MET A 76 2.78 -4.28 10.59
CA MET A 76 2.53 -5.39 9.68
C MET A 76 3.81 -6.16 9.29
N GLY A 77 4.94 -5.87 9.93
CA GLY A 77 6.24 -6.55 9.71
C GLY A 77 6.36 -7.92 10.40
N ARG A 78 5.25 -8.65 10.53
CA ARG A 78 5.15 -9.90 11.31
C ARG A 78 5.46 -11.12 10.44
N ARG A 79 5.86 -12.22 11.07
CA ARG A 79 6.19 -13.50 10.39
C ARG A 79 4.96 -14.32 10.04
N ILE A 80 3.87 -14.16 10.80
CA ILE A 80 2.58 -14.84 10.63
C ILE A 80 1.51 -13.76 10.63
N GLY A 81 0.74 -13.66 9.54
CA GLY A 81 0.03 -12.43 9.20
C GLY A 81 0.99 -11.28 8.89
N GLY A 82 0.48 -10.18 8.35
CA GLY A 82 1.27 -9.00 8.03
C GLY A 82 1.07 -8.54 6.60
N LEU A 83 1.98 -7.69 6.14
CA LEU A 83 1.90 -7.09 4.82
C LEU A 83 2.54 -8.02 3.79
N ARG A 84 1.78 -8.41 2.78
CA ARG A 84 2.25 -9.25 1.67
C ARG A 84 2.09 -8.51 0.36
N MET A 85 3.08 -8.67 -0.50
CA MET A 85 3.05 -8.16 -1.86
C MET A 85 2.60 -9.30 -2.77
N LEU A 86 1.52 -9.05 -3.51
CA LEU A 86 0.81 -10.03 -4.33
C LEU A 86 0.85 -9.64 -5.81
#